data_AF-A0A0D6KEF1-F1
#
_entry.id   AF-A0A0D6KEF1-F1
#
_cell.length_a   1.000
_cell.length_b   1.000
_cell.length_c   1.000
_cell.angle_alpha   90.00
_cell.angle_beta   90.00
_cell.angle_gamma   90.00
#
_symmetry.space_group_name_H-M   'P 1'
#
loop_
_entity.id
_entity.type
_entity.pdbx_description
1 polymer ?
#
loop_
_entity_poly.entity_id
_entity_poly.type
_entity_poly.pdbx_seq_one_letter_code
_entity_poly.pdbx_strand_id
1 'polypeptide(L)' 'MSYITTDIDREIDFLMQERDRLTLYWFELGEADRTCNLPPSYSQNYWYLLGWHDRDYQIEIAFQPQFSTFEHF' A
#
# COMPACT_ATOMS: atom_id res chain seq x y z
N MET A 1 -18.88 4.43 -38.99
CA MET A 1 -19.15 3.27 -38.11
C MET A 1 -17.88 2.99 -37.29
N SER A 2 -17.77 3.63 -36.13
CA SER A 2 -16.81 3.31 -35.05
C SER A 2 -17.22 4.18 -33.86
N TYR A 3 -18.21 3.72 -33.09
CA TYR A 3 -18.70 4.39 -31.88
C TYR A 3 -18.66 3.43 -30.70
N ILE A 4 -19.08 2.18 -30.94
CA ILE A 4 -19.10 1.12 -29.92
C ILE A 4 -17.70 0.79 -29.38
N THR A 5 -16.68 0.68 -30.25
CA THR A 5 -15.32 0.35 -29.81
C THR A 5 -14.71 1.46 -28.95
N THR A 6 -14.91 2.72 -29.35
CA THR A 6 -14.39 3.88 -28.61
C THR A 6 -15.05 4.06 -27.24
N ASP A 7 -16.34 3.75 -27.13
CA ASP A 7 -17.04 3.83 -25.84
C ASP A 7 -16.60 2.71 -24.88
N ILE A 8 -16.34 1.50 -25.40
CA ILE A 8 -15.77 0.39 -24.62
C ILE A 8 -14.36 0.73 -24.14
N ASP A 9 -13.49 1.27 -25.00
CA ASP A 9 -12.13 1.63 -24.62
C ASP A 9 -12.12 2.68 -23.49
N ARG A 10 -13.01 3.68 -23.55
CA ARG A 10 -13.18 4.69 -22.48
C ARG A 10 -13.67 4.08 -21.17
N GLU A 11 -14.59 3.12 -21.24
CA GLU A 11 -15.08 2.44 -20.05
C GLU A 11 -13.98 1.58 -19.40
N ILE A 12 -13.17 0.91 -20.22
CA ILE A 12 -11.98 0.17 -19.74
C ILE A 12 -11.01 1.13 -19.04
N ASP A 13 -10.67 2.26 -19.66
CA ASP A 13 -9.76 3.25 -19.08
C ASP A 13 -10.30 3.80 -17.75
N PHE A 14 -11.60 4.10 -17.68
CA PHE A 14 -12.25 4.55 -16.46
C PHE A 14 -12.17 3.49 -15.34
N LEU A 15 -12.48 2.23 -15.66
CA LEU A 15 -12.42 1.13 -14.70
C LEU A 15 -10.99 0.86 -14.22
N MET A 16 -9.99 1.01 -15.10
CA MET A 16 -8.58 0.90 -14.72
C MET A 16 -8.17 2.00 -13.74
N GLN A 17 -8.55 3.25 -14.00
CA GLN A 17 -8.28 4.37 -13.09
C GLN A 17 -8.97 4.18 -11.74
N GLU A 18 -10.22 3.71 -11.73
CA GLU A 18 -10.95 3.48 -10.50
C GLU A 18 -10.35 2.33 -9.69
N ARG A 19 -9.90 1.25 -10.35
CA ARG A 19 -9.15 0.17 -9.69
C ARG A 19 -7.89 0.71 -9.04
N ASP A 20 -7.09 1.50 -9.76
CA ASP A 20 -5.82 2.03 -9.24
C ASP A 20 -6.07 2.97 -8.05
N ARG A 21 -7.12 3.80 -8.12
CA ARG A 21 -7.57 4.64 -7.00
C ARG A 21 -7.95 3.82 -5.77
N LEU A 22 -8.70 2.73 -5.95
CA LEU A 22 -9.11 1.84 -4.86
C LEU A 22 -7.93 1.08 -4.26
N THR A 23 -6.99 0.64 -5.09
CA THR A 23 -5.73 0.02 -4.63
C THR A 23 -4.96 0.97 -3.73
N LEU A 24 -4.76 2.23 -4.16
CA LEU A 24 -4.07 3.24 -3.36
C LEU A 24 -4.80 3.51 -2.05
N TYR A 25 -6.12 3.72 -2.11
CA TYR A 25 -6.94 3.95 -0.92
C TYR A 25 -6.78 2.85 0.14
N TRP A 26 -6.85 1.58 -0.28
CA TRP A 26 -6.72 0.47 0.65
C TRP A 26 -5.32 0.40 1.26
N PHE A 27 -4.29 0.61 0.45
CA PHE A 27 -2.91 0.63 0.92
C PHE A 27 -2.69 1.73 1.97
N GLU A 28 -3.06 2.97 1.67
CA GLU A 28 -2.92 4.11 2.58
C GLU A 28 -3.72 3.92 3.88
N LEU A 29 -4.91 3.31 3.81
CA LEU A 29 -5.69 2.97 5.00
C LEU A 29 -4.95 1.98 5.90
N GLY A 30 -4.29 0.97 5.30
CA GLY A 30 -3.46 0.02 6.03
C GLY A 30 -2.29 0.70 6.75
N GLU A 31 -1.57 1.58 6.04
CA GLU A 31 -0.48 2.38 6.63
C GLU A 31 -0.96 3.26 7.78
N ALA A 32 -2.12 3.91 7.63
CA ALA A 32 -2.71 4.78 8.64
C ALA A 32 -3.09 4.01 9.91
N ASP A 33 -3.77 2.86 9.76
CA ASP A 33 -4.13 2.00 10.89
C ASP A 33 -2.88 1.52 11.63
N ARG A 34 -1.86 1.08 10.90
CA ARG A 34 -0.59 0.65 11.49
C ARG A 34 0.11 1.78 12.24
N THR A 35 0.10 2.99 11.68
CA THR A 35 0.67 4.21 12.30
C THR A 35 -0.01 4.53 13.63
N CYS A 36 -1.32 4.29 13.72
CA CYS A 36 -2.09 4.41 14.95
C CYS A 36 -1.96 3.20 15.90
N ASN A 37 -1.09 2.22 15.59
CA ASN A 37 -0.93 0.96 16.31
C ASN A 37 -2.24 0.14 16.42
N LEU A 38 -3.12 0.25 15.43
CA LEU A 38 -4.36 -0.51 15.37
C LEU A 38 -4.08 -1.89 14.76
N PRO A 39 -4.76 -2.96 15.24
CA PRO A 39 -4.69 -4.26 14.58
C PRO A 39 -5.36 -4.21 13.19
N PRO A 40 -4.94 -5.07 12.26
CA PRO A 40 -5.46 -5.04 10.89
C PRO A 40 -6.94 -5.44 10.85
N SER A 41 -7.82 -4.48 10.59
CA SER A 41 -9.28 -4.67 10.60
C SER A 41 -9.81 -5.30 9.31
N TYR A 42 -9.05 -5.20 8.21
CA TYR A 42 -9.42 -5.71 6.89
C TYR A 42 -8.38 -6.71 6.35
N SER A 43 -7.95 -7.67 7.17
CA SER A 43 -6.88 -8.63 6.84
C SER A 43 -7.17 -9.52 5.62
N GLN A 44 -8.42 -9.60 5.16
CA GLN A 44 -8.80 -10.30 3.92
C GLN A 44 -8.55 -9.46 2.65
N ASN A 45 -8.39 -8.14 2.79
CA ASN A 45 -8.08 -7.27 1.66
C ASN A 45 -6.55 -7.21 1.49
N TYR A 46 -6.07 -7.73 0.36
CA TYR A 46 -4.65 -7.84 0.05
C TYR A 46 -3.92 -6.48 0.07
N TRP A 47 -4.48 -5.45 -0.57
CA TRP A 47 -3.83 -4.13 -0.67
C TRP A 47 -3.74 -3.43 0.68
N TYR A 48 -4.79 -3.56 1.49
CA TYR A 48 -4.79 -3.07 2.87
C TYR A 48 -3.72 -3.75 3.71
N LEU A 49 -3.66 -5.08 3.67
CA LEU A 49 -2.69 -5.84 4.46
C LEU A 49 -1.25 -5.53 4.04
N LEU A 50 -1.03 -5.31 2.73
CA LEU A 50 0.26 -4.88 2.20
C LEU A 50 0.69 -3.54 2.79
N GLY A 51 -0.18 -2.52 2.78
CA GLY A 51 0.13 -1.20 3.37
C GLY A 51 0.33 -1.26 4.88
N TRP A 52 -0.45 -2.08 5.59
CA TRP A 52 -0.29 -2.28 7.04
C TRP A 52 1.10 -2.83 7.38
N HIS A 53 1.62 -3.77 6.58
CA HIS A 53 2.97 -4.32 6.77
C HIS A 53 4.08 -3.46 6.17
N ASP A 54 3.83 -2.67 5.14
CA ASP A 54 4.84 -1.82 4.50
C ASP A 54 5.53 -0.91 5.53
N ARG A 55 4.75 -0.40 6.49
CA ARG A 55 5.28 0.45 7.55
C ARG A 55 6.27 -0.27 8.47
N ASP A 56 6.13 -1.58 8.70
CA ASP A 56 7.12 -2.35 9.46
C ASP A 56 8.49 -2.29 8.74
N TYR A 57 8.50 -2.47 7.41
CA TYR A 57 9.70 -2.38 6.59
C TYR A 57 10.26 -0.94 6.50
N GLN A 58 9.40 0.08 6.41
CA GLN A 58 9.85 1.47 6.42
C GLN A 58 10.55 1.83 7.75
N ILE A 59 10.07 1.31 8.88
CA ILE A 59 10.70 1.47 10.20
C ILE A 59 12.06 0.76 10.23
N GLU A 60 12.16 -0.46 9.69
CA GLU A 60 13.42 -1.20 9.58
C GLU A 60 14.48 -0.45 8.74
N ILE A 61 14.07 0.17 7.63
CA ILE A 61 14.99 0.95 6.77
C ILE A 61 15.41 2.26 7.45
N ALA A 62 14.50 2.91 8.17
CA ALA A 62 14.80 4.13 8.92
C ALA A 62 15.66 3.86 10.17
N PHE A 63 15.78 2.60 10.59
CA PHE A 63 16.62 2.20 11.71
C PHE A 63 18.09 2.33 11.31
N GLN A 64 18.76 3.36 11.82
CA GLN A 64 20.22 3.42 11.82
C GLN A 64 20.75 2.70 13.06
N PRO A 65 21.33 1.49 12.95
CA PRO A 65 21.96 0.86 14.09
C PRO A 65 23.10 1.76 14.58
N GLN A 66 23.10 2.10 15.87
CA GLN A 66 24.24 2.75 16.50
C GLN A 66 25.46 1.85 16.29
N PHE A 67 26.57 2.43 15.80
CA PHE A 67 27.82 1.72 15.61
C PHE A 67 28.20 0.98 16.91
N SER A 68 28.14 -0.36 16.88
CA SER A 68 28.74 -1.18 17.91
C SER A 68 30.25 -1.03 17.80
N THR A 69 30.88 -0.33 18.74
CA THR A 69 32.34 -0.36 18.86
C THR A 69 32.77 -1.73 19.38
N PHE A 70 33.86 -2.26 18.83
CA PHE A 70 34.45 -3.57 19.17
C PHE A 70 35.00 -3.66 20.61
N GLU A 71 34.70 -2.73 21.52
CA GLU A 71 35.30 -2.67 22.86
C GLU A 71 34.75 -3.73 23.85
N HIS A 72 33.92 -4.66 23.38
CA HIS A 72 33.37 -5.76 24.18
C HIS A 72 33.59 -7.14 23.55
N PHE A 73 34.85 -7.44 23.20
CA PHE A 73 35.32 -8.82 23.06
C PHE A 73 36.50 -9.07 24.01
#